data_AF-A0A2W7A5D7-F1
#
_entry.id   AF-A0A2W7A5D7-F1
#
_cell.length_a   1.000
_cell.length_b   1.000
_cell.length_c   1.000
_cell.angle_alpha   90.00
_cell.angle_beta   90.00
_cell.angle_gamma   90.00
#
_symmetry.space_group_name_H-M   'P 1'
#
loop_
_entity.id
_entity.type
_entity.pdbx_description
1 polymer ?
#
loop_
_entity_poly.entity_id
_entity_poly.type
_entity_poly.pdbx_seq_one_letter_code
_entity_poly.pdbx_strand_id
1 'polypeptide(L)'
;FCLPLAMARRVILPAADDQSQGLGLTQLHQENVPLMDVADRIYQSTPLLSGSSALIPSQPASLAAAQSSPLQSILVVDSPRFGLLGLLIDGIPSLKRARQSAFSPVPATYLMMNHLRGINTLVTLGEAEPPLFLLEVDTLLL
;
A
#
# COMPACT_ATOMS: atom_id res chain seq x y z
N PHE A 1 4.01 6.04 4.34
CA PHE A 1 2.56 6.27 4.46
C PHE A 1 2.11 6.08 5.90
N CYS A 2 1.00 6.68 6.30
CA CYS A 2 0.38 6.50 7.62
C CYS A 2 -1.14 6.47 7.52
N LEU A 3 -1.82 6.01 8.58
CA LEU A 3 -3.27 5.97 8.69
C LEU A 3 -3.70 6.15 10.14
N PRO A 4 -4.97 6.54 10.40
CA PRO A 4 -5.48 6.66 11.76
C PRO A 4 -5.48 5.30 12.46
N LEU A 5 -4.97 5.25 13.69
CA LEU A 5 -4.95 4.00 14.49
C LEU A 5 -6.34 3.36 14.62
N ALA A 6 -7.40 4.17 14.67
CA ALA A 6 -8.78 3.68 14.77
C ALA A 6 -9.20 2.79 13.59
N MET A 7 -8.55 2.91 12.43
CA MET A 7 -8.81 2.05 11.27
C MET A 7 -8.01 0.75 11.33
N ALA A 8 -6.89 0.71 12.05
CA ALA A 8 -6.03 -0.47 12.12
C ALA A 8 -6.62 -1.53 13.06
N ARG A 9 -6.85 -2.74 12.55
CA ARG A 9 -7.38 -3.87 13.34
C ARG A 9 -6.28 -4.83 13.76
N ARG A 10 -5.44 -5.25 12.82
CA ARG A 10 -4.42 -6.28 13.05
C ARG A 10 -3.31 -6.22 12.01
N VAL A 11 -2.10 -6.65 12.40
CA VAL A 11 -1.00 -6.91 11.48
C VAL A 11 -0.79 -8.43 11.41
N ILE A 12 -0.77 -8.97 10.19
CA ILE A 12 -0.43 -10.36 9.90
C ILE A 12 0.97 -10.35 9.32
N LEU A 13 1.87 -11.08 9.97
CA LEU A 13 3.24 -11.25 9.50
C LEU A 13 3.29 -12.30 8.39
N PRO A 14 4.17 -12.15 7.40
CA PRO A 14 4.36 -13.16 6.38
C PRO A 14 4.81 -14.47 7.03
N ALA A 15 4.07 -15.55 6.76
CA ALA A 15 4.54 -16.89 7.06
C ALA A 15 5.66 -17.24 6.07
N ALA A 16 6.70 -17.92 6.53
CA ALA A 16 7.90 -18.21 5.74
C ALA A 16 7.67 -19.08 4.48
N ASP A 17 6.45 -19.57 4.25
CA ASP A 17 6.20 -20.66 3.31
C ASP A 17 4.96 -20.44 2.38
N ASP A 18 4.25 -19.32 2.50
CA ASP A 18 3.03 -19.11 1.71
C ASP A 18 3.25 -18.06 0.61
N GLN A 19 3.69 -18.55 -0.56
CA GLN A 19 3.89 -17.76 -1.77
C GLN A 19 2.57 -17.45 -2.51
N SER A 20 1.50 -17.08 -1.80
CA SER A 20 0.34 -16.48 -2.46
C SER A 20 0.57 -14.99 -2.67
N GLN A 21 1.55 -14.67 -3.52
CA GLN A 21 1.81 -13.31 -3.98
C GLN A 21 0.75 -12.92 -5.01
N GLY A 22 -0.23 -12.15 -4.58
CA GLY A 22 -1.21 -11.55 -5.48
C GLY A 22 -2.37 -10.92 -4.75
N LEU A 23 -2.96 -9.89 -5.37
CA LEU A 23 -4.30 -9.41 -5.09
C LEU A 23 -5.22 -10.63 -4.90
N GLY A 24 -5.73 -10.83 -3.67
CA GLY A 24 -6.33 -12.09 -3.26
C GLY A 24 -7.17 -11.95 -1.99
N LEU A 25 -7.52 -13.07 -1.37
CA LEU A 25 -8.21 -13.11 -0.09
C LEU A 25 -7.24 -13.63 0.97
N THR A 26 -7.10 -12.94 2.10
CA THR A 26 -6.50 -13.54 3.30
C THR A 26 -7.62 -14.03 4.21
N GLN A 27 -7.51 -15.25 4.74
CA GLN A 27 -8.51 -15.78 5.64
C GLN A 27 -8.21 -15.35 7.07
N LEU A 28 -9.01 -14.43 7.60
CA LEU A 28 -8.94 -13.99 8.99
C LEU A 28 -10.14 -14.52 9.76
N HIS A 29 -9.93 -15.42 10.72
CA HIS A 29 -11.01 -16.01 11.54
C HIS A 29 -12.17 -16.59 10.71
N GLN A 30 -11.87 -17.32 9.63
CA GLN A 30 -12.85 -17.90 8.67
C GLN A 30 -13.55 -16.89 7.76
N GLU A 31 -13.24 -15.59 7.86
CA GLU A 31 -13.73 -14.55 6.96
C GLU A 31 -12.69 -14.24 5.87
N ASN A 32 -13.16 -14.09 4.63
CA ASN A 32 -12.34 -13.76 3.48
C ASN A 32 -12.12 -12.25 3.42
N VAL A 33 -10.90 -11.79 3.73
CA VAL A 33 -10.55 -10.37 3.70
C VAL A 33 -9.87 -10.05 2.36
N PRO A 34 -10.41 -9.12 1.55
CA PRO A 34 -9.79 -8.70 0.30
C PRO A 34 -8.43 -8.06 0.55
N LEU A 35 -7.46 -8.37 -0.29
CA LEU A 35 -6.11 -7.81 -0.26
C LEU A 35 -5.94 -6.77 -1.36
N MET A 36 -5.26 -5.68 -1.00
CA MET A 36 -4.95 -4.59 -1.90
C MET A 36 -3.48 -4.18 -1.76
N ASP A 37 -2.79 -4.06 -2.89
CA ASP A 37 -1.51 -3.38 -2.94
C ASP A 37 -1.74 -1.86 -2.94
N VAL A 38 -1.26 -1.20 -1.89
CA VAL A 38 -1.41 0.25 -1.71
C VAL A 38 -0.57 1.02 -2.72
N ALA A 39 0.63 0.53 -3.04
CA ALA A 39 1.52 1.21 -3.99
C ALA A 39 0.91 1.20 -5.40
N ASP A 40 0.39 0.05 -5.83
CA ASP A 40 -0.29 -0.10 -7.13
C ASP A 40 -1.44 0.90 -7.29
N ARG A 41 -2.25 1.07 -6.24
CA ARG A 41 -3.40 1.98 -6.25
C ARG A 41 -3.04 3.46 -6.20
N ILE A 42 -2.03 3.83 -5.40
CA ILE A 42 -1.60 5.23 -5.28
C ILE A 42 -0.97 5.72 -6.57
N TYR A 43 -0.07 4.91 -7.14
CA TYR A 43 0.71 5.28 -8.31
C TYR A 43 0.03 4.92 -9.64
N GLN A 44 -1.11 4.23 -9.59
CA GLN A 44 -1.77 3.66 -10.77
C GLN A 44 -0.77 2.89 -11.63
N SER A 45 0.11 2.12 -10.99
CA SER A 45 1.00 1.23 -11.72
C SER A 45 0.11 0.34 -12.58
N THR A 46 0.30 0.37 -13.89
CA THR A 46 -0.46 -0.46 -14.83
C THR A 46 -0.44 -1.89 -14.27
N PRO A 47 -1.60 -2.56 -14.10
CA PRO A 47 -1.59 -3.92 -13.59
C PRO A 47 -0.70 -4.73 -14.54
N LEU A 48 0.39 -5.28 -14.00
CA LEU A 48 1.19 -6.28 -14.71
C LEU A 48 0.31 -7.52 -14.84
N LEU A 49 -0.63 -7.48 -15.78
CA LEU A 49 -1.36 -8.64 -16.23
C LEU A 49 -0.32 -9.63 -16.73
N SER A 50 -0.02 -10.62 -15.90
CA SER A 50 0.68 -11.82 -16.29
C SER A 50 -0.22 -12.56 -17.29
N GLY A 51 -0.03 -12.24 -18.56
CA GLY A 51 -0.69 -12.86 -19.71
C GLY A 51 0.38 -13.15 -20.76
N SER A 52 0.52 -14.43 -21.09
CA SER A 52 1.57 -15.01 -21.92
C SER A 52 1.67 -14.43 -23.34
N SER A 53 2.91 -14.14 -23.75
CA SER A 53 3.54 -14.26 -25.10
C SER A 53 2.90 -13.61 -26.35
N ALA A 54 3.60 -12.61 -26.93
CA ALA A 54 4.16 -12.70 -28.31
C ALA A 54 4.93 -11.40 -28.74
N LEU A 55 6.23 -11.56 -29.00
CA LEU A 55 7.06 -10.95 -30.06
C LEU A 55 7.15 -9.42 -30.21
N ILE A 56 8.30 -8.83 -29.84
CA ILE A 56 9.32 -8.19 -30.72
C ILE A 56 10.52 -7.70 -29.85
N PRO A 57 11.79 -7.80 -30.31
CA PRO A 57 12.98 -7.68 -29.46
C PRO A 57 13.76 -6.36 -29.64
N SER A 58 14.14 -5.72 -28.53
CA SER A 58 15.39 -4.95 -28.44
C SER A 58 15.82 -4.80 -26.97
N GLN A 59 16.89 -5.51 -26.65
CA GLN A 59 17.59 -5.74 -25.37
C GLN A 59 18.81 -4.79 -25.28
N PRO A 60 19.64 -4.70 -24.20
CA PRO A 60 19.58 -5.26 -22.83
C PRO A 60 19.79 -4.24 -21.68
N ALA A 61 19.20 -4.55 -20.51
CA ALA A 61 19.90 -4.43 -19.22
C ALA A 61 19.47 -5.65 -18.39
N SER A 62 20.19 -6.76 -18.53
CA SER A 62 21.11 -7.28 -17.51
C SER A 62 20.40 -7.96 -16.33
N LEU A 63 20.16 -9.26 -16.53
CA LEU A 63 20.41 -10.38 -15.62
C LEU A 63 20.17 -10.19 -14.11
N ALA A 64 19.30 -11.07 -13.62
CA ALA A 64 19.44 -11.76 -12.34
C ALA A 64 19.36 -10.89 -11.09
N ALA A 65 18.12 -10.64 -10.66
CA ALA A 65 17.79 -11.04 -9.31
C ALA A 65 16.45 -11.79 -9.40
N ALA A 66 16.46 -13.07 -9.04
CA ALA A 66 15.32 -13.61 -8.32
C ALA A 66 15.20 -12.70 -7.08
N GLN A 67 14.46 -11.60 -7.21
CA GLN A 67 14.25 -10.70 -6.10
C GLN A 67 13.38 -11.49 -5.16
N SER A 68 14.00 -12.05 -4.12
CA SER A 68 13.33 -12.51 -2.93
C SER A 68 12.31 -11.44 -2.60
N SER A 69 11.05 -11.75 -2.89
CA SER A 69 9.94 -10.86 -2.63
C SER A 69 10.08 -10.41 -1.19
N PRO A 70 10.18 -9.09 -0.91
CA PRO A 70 10.29 -8.62 0.45
C PRO A 70 9.14 -9.24 1.24
N LEU A 71 9.43 -9.69 2.45
CA LEU A 71 8.44 -10.27 3.36
C LEU A 71 7.30 -9.25 3.57
N GLN A 72 6.24 -9.35 2.76
CA GLN A 72 5.10 -8.44 2.79
C GLN A 72 4.22 -8.80 3.98
N SER A 73 4.02 -7.84 4.88
CA SER A 73 3.06 -7.95 5.97
C SER A 73 1.69 -7.47 5.48
N ILE A 74 0.63 -8.00 6.08
CA ILE A 74 -0.74 -7.56 5.78
C ILE A 74 -1.24 -6.75 6.97
N LEU A 75 -1.57 -5.48 6.74
CA LEU A 75 -2.30 -4.66 7.70
C LEU A 75 -3.78 -4.75 7.41
N VAL A 76 -4.52 -5.39 8.31
CA VAL A 76 -5.98 -5.43 8.26
C VAL A 76 -6.53 -4.12 8.79
N VAL A 77 -7.28 -3.43 7.95
CA VAL A 77 -7.95 -2.17 8.25
C VAL A 77 -9.47 -2.32 8.15
N ASP A 78 -10.15 -1.44 8.87
CA ASP A 78 -11.60 -1.29 8.86
C ASP A 78 -11.95 -0.03 8.06
N SER A 79 -12.54 -0.22 6.88
CA SER A 79 -13.05 0.85 6.02
C SER A 79 -14.55 1.05 6.30
N PRO A 80 -15.00 2.29 6.56
CA PRO A 80 -16.42 2.60 6.71
C PRO A 80 -17.27 2.22 5.49
N ARG A 81 -16.68 2.19 4.29
CA ARG A 81 -17.39 1.92 3.03
C ARG A 81 -17.30 0.46 2.59
N PHE A 82 -16.16 -0.19 2.81
CA PHE A 82 -15.84 -1.49 2.24
C PHE A 82 -15.69 -2.61 3.29
N GLY A 83 -15.80 -2.27 4.59
CA GLY A 83 -15.60 -3.21 5.68
C GLY A 83 -14.13 -3.58 5.87
N LEU A 84 -13.84 -4.85 6.15
CA LEU A 84 -12.48 -5.32 6.36
C LEU A 84 -11.70 -5.37 5.05
N LEU A 85 -10.49 -4.81 5.08
CA LEU A 85 -9.56 -4.79 3.96
C LEU A 85 -8.15 -5.08 4.45
N GLY A 86 -7.41 -5.91 3.73
CA GLY A 86 -5.98 -6.15 3.97
C GLY A 86 -5.14 -5.28 3.04
N LEU A 87 -4.23 -4.52 3.63
CA LEU A 87 -3.24 -3.70 2.92
C LEU A 87 -1.91 -4.43 2.93
N LEU A 88 -1.34 -4.66 1.75
CA LEU A 88 0.04 -5.17 1.64
C LEU A 88 1.01 -4.04 1.99
N ILE A 89 1.92 -4.30 2.93
CA ILE A 89 2.93 -3.35 3.40
C ILE A 89 4.30 -4.02 3.52
N ASP A 90 5.35 -3.24 3.26
CA ASP A 90 6.73 -3.74 3.17
C ASP A 90 7.38 -4.06 4.52
N GLY A 91 6.66 -3.87 5.63
CA GLY A 91 7.17 -4.13 6.97
C GLY A 91 6.17 -3.87 8.09
N ILE A 92 6.61 -4.06 9.33
CA ILE A 92 5.77 -3.86 10.51
C ILE A 92 5.55 -2.36 10.75
N PRO A 93 4.29 -1.89 10.85
CA PRO A 93 4.02 -0.48 11.08
C PRO A 93 4.41 -0.08 12.51
N SER A 94 4.85 1.16 12.68
CA SER A 94 5.10 1.76 13.99
C SER A 94 3.98 2.72 14.36
N LEU A 95 3.69 2.81 15.66
CA LEU A 95 2.73 3.79 16.18
C LEU A 95 3.45 5.10 16.49
N LYS A 96 2.99 6.19 15.90
CA LYS A 96 3.50 7.54 16.16
C LYS A 96 2.38 8.50 16.53
N ARG A 97 2.70 9.46 17.40
CA ARG A 97 1.76 10.52 17.81
C ARG A 97 2.02 11.79 17.01
N ALA A 98 1.03 12.24 16.25
CA ALA A 98 1.05 13.52 15.54
C ALA A 98 0.20 14.56 16.29
N ARG A 99 0.62 15.83 16.27
CA ARG A 99 -0.24 16.96 16.66
C ARG A 99 -1.11 17.35 15.46
N GLN A 100 -2.25 18.00 15.68
CA GLN A 100 -3.11 18.46 14.59
C GLN A 100 -2.39 19.43 13.64
N SER A 101 -1.46 20.24 14.16
CA SER A 101 -0.63 21.15 13.36
C SER A 101 0.39 20.44 12.46
N ALA A 102 0.60 19.13 12.64
CA ALA A 102 1.49 18.34 11.79
C ALA A 102 0.86 17.96 10.45
N PHE A 103 -0.45 18.20 10.28
CA PHE A 103 -1.21 17.82 9.09
C PHE A 103 -1.37 19.03 8.18
N SER A 104 -0.94 18.89 6.94
CA SER A 104 -1.08 19.91 5.90
C SER A 104 -1.58 19.29 4.59
N PRO A 105 -2.36 20.02 3.78
CA PRO A 105 -2.82 19.49 2.50
C PRO A 105 -1.64 19.33 1.53
N VAL A 106 -1.66 18.25 0.75
CA VAL A 106 -0.74 18.07 -0.38
C VAL A 106 -1.19 19.01 -1.50
N PRO A 107 -0.28 19.78 -2.14
CA PRO A 107 -0.65 20.65 -3.25
C PRO A 107 -1.34 19.88 -4.39
N ALA A 108 -2.50 20.36 -4.83
CA ALA A 108 -3.29 19.71 -5.88
C ALA A 108 -2.49 19.51 -7.18
N THR A 109 -1.63 20.48 -7.54
CA THR A 109 -0.74 20.40 -8.70
C THR A 109 0.20 19.18 -8.62
N TYR A 110 0.70 18.86 -7.42
CA TYR A 110 1.56 17.70 -7.21
C TYR A 110 0.80 16.38 -7.42
N LEU A 111 -0.43 16.30 -6.88
CA LEU A 111 -1.30 15.14 -7.04
C LEU A 111 -1.66 14.92 -8.52
N MET A 112 -2.06 15.98 -9.21
CA MET A 112 -2.45 15.92 -10.63
C MET A 112 -1.27 15.55 -11.53
N MET A 113 -0.11 16.19 -11.35
CA MET A 113 1.06 15.96 -12.20
C MET A 113 1.59 14.53 -12.11
N ASN A 114 1.42 13.89 -10.95
CA ASN A 114 1.89 12.52 -10.70
C ASN A 114 0.74 11.49 -10.72
N HIS A 115 -0.48 11.89 -11.11
CA HIS A 115 -1.69 11.07 -11.11
C HIS A 115 -1.94 10.31 -9.79
N LEU A 116 -1.56 10.91 -8.66
CA LEU A 116 -1.64 10.28 -7.35
C LEU A 116 -3.08 10.31 -6.85
N ARG A 117 -3.52 9.18 -6.27
CA ARG A 117 -4.82 9.04 -5.61
C ARG A 117 -4.65 8.51 -4.19
N GLY A 118 -5.69 8.65 -3.37
CA GLY A 118 -5.70 8.09 -2.02
C GLY A 118 -4.77 8.75 -1.01
N ILE A 119 -4.16 9.88 -1.37
CA ILE A 119 -3.32 10.71 -0.51
C ILE A 119 -3.61 12.18 -0.78
N ASN A 120 -4.09 12.92 0.22
CA ASN A 120 -4.33 14.36 0.11
C ASN A 120 -3.70 15.17 1.25
N THR A 121 -3.16 14.48 2.27
CA THR A 121 -2.65 15.10 3.49
C THR A 121 -1.22 14.61 3.74
N LEU A 122 -0.33 15.56 3.98
CA LEU A 122 1.03 15.36 4.41
C LEU A 122 1.11 15.50 5.93
N VAL A 123 1.90 14.64 6.57
CA VAL A 123 2.10 14.59 8.01
C VAL A 123 3.59 14.77 8.32
N THR A 124 3.92 15.86 9.01
CA THR A 124 5.29 16.21 9.41
C THR A 124 5.46 16.06 10.92
N LEU A 125 6.11 14.98 11.37
CA LEU A 125 6.25 14.65 12.80
C LEU A 125 7.42 15.38 13.49
N GLY A 126 8.37 15.89 12.70
CA GLY A 126 9.53 16.69 13.14
C GLY A 126 10.54 16.83 12.00
N GLU A 127 11.56 17.67 12.18
CA GLU A 127 12.58 17.97 11.15
C GLU A 127 13.47 16.77 10.79
N ALA A 128 13.64 15.81 11.72
CA ALA A 128 14.52 14.65 11.52
C ALA A 128 13.81 13.44 10.88
N GLU A 129 12.49 13.44 10.82
CA GLU A 129 11.73 12.33 10.24
C GLU A 129 11.24 12.69 8.83
N PRO A 130 11.29 11.76 7.87
CA PRO A 130 10.71 12.00 6.57
C PRO A 130 9.19 12.25 6.71
N PRO A 131 8.63 13.17 5.91
CA PRO A 131 7.19 13.41 5.93
C PRO A 131 6.44 12.17 5.45
N LEU A 132 5.25 11.96 6.01
CA LEU A 132 4.41 10.81 5.72
C LEU A 132 3.14 11.28 5.01
N PHE A 133 2.69 10.56 3.99
CA PHE A 133 1.36 10.77 3.43
C PHE A 133 0.32 10.00 4.22
N LEU A 134 -0.77 10.67 4.59
CA LEU A 134 -1.94 10.06 5.19
C LEU A 134 -2.76 9.36 4.11
N LEU A 135 -3.00 8.06 4.31
CA LEU A 135 -3.79 7.22 3.41
C LEU A 135 -5.28 7.45 3.62
N GLU A 136 -5.97 7.68 2.52
CA GLU A 136 -7.43 7.69 2.44
C GLU A 136 -7.91 6.39 1.81
N VAL A 137 -8.11 5.37 2.66
CA VAL A 137 -8.46 4.01 2.20
C VAL A 137 -9.73 3.99 1.34
N ASP A 138 -10.70 4.83 1.68
CA ASP A 138 -11.98 4.90 0.97
C ASP A 138 -11.87 5.50 -0.43
N THR A 139 -10.85 6.31 -0.71
CA THR A 139 -10.63 6.93 -2.02
C THR A 139 -9.65 6.12 -2.88
N LEU A 140 -8.87 5.20 -2.29
CA LEU A 140 -8.03 4.25 -3.04
C LEU A 140 -8.84 3.22 -3.85
N LEU A 141 -10.09 2.97 -3.45
CA LEU A 141 -10.98 1.99 -4.06
C LEU A 141 -12.00 2.61 -5.03
N LEU A 142 -11.84 3.89 -5.39
CA LEU A 142 -12.68 4.65 -6.34
C LEU A 142 -11.96 4.90 -7.68
#